data_AF-A0A3N5P587-F1
#
_entry.id   AF-A0A3N5P587-F1
#
_cell.length_a   1.000
_cell.length_b   1.000
_cell.length_c   1.000
_cell.angle_alpha   90.00
_cell.angle_beta   90.00
_cell.angle_gamma   90.00
#
_symmetry.space_group_name_H-M   'P 1'
#
loop_
_entity.id
_entity.type
_entity.pdbx_description
1 polymer ?
#
loop_
_entity_poly.entity_id
_entity_poly.type
_entity_poly.pdbx_seq_one_letter_code
_entity_poly.pdbx_strand_id
1 'polypeptide(L)'
;MPPSSGLLHRPARDMLVSLAVFVLALWAELLLDQWTGRFVFVAFAPAIAIAAWLGGAAPAFVLILLSAIAADYFLFGPGQLLRFGSGVEAAALAVFLIGWTVVAMITGAAAKRVSRERQDKLAAERVAAQAHRIAQSTAALGQVRTSAEAIAAALHEPLHWLRAGAGVFFLLSEDRLRICVAQVAGYQISEGDSWDLETFGDGSPFAESMRRLTPIVTASAQSRGAEYAEWSNAGPWRDREAGLILPIAIERRVVGFLQIDFDTPREFTVDDHEYIHSICSRAAQALNRTWWHESVERARADAETLKARADLELIERQRTEVALRSSETRYRALATRTTRLHALTASLSESVSVTAVAKAIVEQARIVVGAAEGEL
;
A
#
# COMPACT_ATOMS: atom_id res chain seq x y z
N MET A 1 -14.41 -3.86 26.56
CA MET A 1 -15.18 -2.59 26.58
C MET A 1 -14.93 -1.89 27.91
N PRO A 2 -14.08 -0.85 27.99
CA PRO A 2 -14.02 0.00 29.17
C PRO A 2 -15.06 1.11 29.08
N PRO A 3 -15.60 1.60 30.22
CA PRO A 3 -16.70 2.54 30.25
C PRO A 3 -16.26 3.95 29.89
N SER A 4 -17.12 4.62 29.14
CA SER A 4 -17.07 6.02 28.71
C SER A 4 -17.25 6.99 29.89
N SER A 5 -16.23 7.17 30.73
CA SER A 5 -16.23 8.10 31.86
C SER A 5 -15.74 9.53 31.53
N GLY A 6 -15.69 9.92 30.24
CA GLY A 6 -15.07 11.20 29.82
C GLY A 6 -16.01 12.38 29.59
N LEU A 7 -17.33 12.16 29.45
CA LEU A 7 -18.23 13.20 28.93
C LEU A 7 -18.93 14.04 30.02
N LEU A 8 -19.10 13.52 31.24
CA LEU A 8 -19.78 14.24 32.33
C LEU A 8 -18.86 15.17 33.14
N HIS A 9 -17.53 14.99 33.09
CA HIS A 9 -16.59 15.81 33.87
C HIS A 9 -16.26 17.17 33.25
N ARG A 10 -16.32 17.29 31.92
CA ARG A 10 -16.05 18.55 31.22
C ARG A 10 -17.03 19.68 31.57
N PRO A 11 -18.37 19.48 31.49
CA PRO A 11 -19.30 20.57 31.81
C PRO A 11 -19.21 21.01 33.27
N ALA A 12 -18.98 20.08 34.20
CA ALA A 12 -18.82 20.39 35.62
C ALA A 12 -17.56 21.21 35.91
N ARG A 13 -16.43 20.86 35.27
CA ARG A 13 -15.17 21.60 35.42
C ARG A 13 -15.27 23.00 34.83
N ASP A 14 -15.85 23.13 33.64
CA ASP A 14 -15.94 24.43 32.95
C ASP A 14 -16.90 25.37 33.71
N MET A 15 -17.93 24.84 34.37
CA MET A 15 -18.80 25.58 35.28
C MET A 15 -18.07 26.04 36.55
N LEU A 16 -17.26 25.16 37.18
CA LEU A 16 -16.46 25.52 38.37
C LEU A 16 -15.45 26.64 38.09
N VAL A 17 -14.77 26.57 36.93
CA VAL A 17 -13.85 27.63 36.50
C VAL A 17 -14.60 28.93 36.26
N SER A 18 -15.77 28.87 35.62
CA SER A 18 -16.60 30.06 35.39
C SER A 18 -17.05 30.71 36.70
N LEU A 19 -17.43 29.91 37.69
CA LEU A 19 -17.83 30.41 39.03
C LEU A 19 -16.64 31.06 39.77
N ALA A 20 -15.45 30.47 39.69
CA ALA A 20 -14.26 31.06 40.30
C ALA A 20 -13.90 32.42 39.67
N VAL A 21 -14.00 32.53 38.34
CA VAL A 21 -13.81 33.80 37.61
C VAL A 21 -14.86 34.83 38.00
N PHE A 22 -16.10 34.41 38.23
CA PHE A 22 -17.16 35.30 38.73
C PHE A 22 -16.86 35.84 40.12
N VAL A 23 -16.43 35.00 41.06
CA VAL A 23 -16.07 35.42 42.43
C VAL A 23 -14.92 36.43 42.41
N LEU A 24 -13.92 36.21 41.56
CA LEU A 24 -12.81 37.15 41.33
C LEU A 24 -13.30 38.49 40.76
N ALA A 25 -14.21 38.47 39.79
CA ALA A 25 -14.79 39.66 39.21
C ALA A 25 -15.59 40.47 40.24
N LEU A 26 -16.41 39.79 41.05
CA LEU A 26 -17.18 40.41 42.14
C LEU A 26 -16.26 41.07 43.18
N TRP A 27 -15.18 40.38 43.57
CA TRP A 27 -14.17 40.92 44.48
C TRP A 27 -13.49 42.17 43.92
N ALA A 28 -13.09 42.15 42.65
CA ALA A 28 -12.46 43.28 41.99
C ALA A 28 -13.40 44.49 41.91
N GLU A 29 -14.70 44.26 41.67
CA GLU A 29 -15.71 45.31 41.62
C GLU A 29 -15.96 45.95 43.00
N LEU A 30 -16.06 45.14 44.05
CA LEU A 30 -16.17 45.64 45.43
C LEU A 30 -14.97 46.49 45.85
N LEU A 31 -13.77 46.14 45.39
CA LEU A 31 -12.56 46.92 45.65
C LEU A 31 -12.54 48.24 44.86
N LEU A 32 -13.01 48.22 43.61
CA LEU A 32 -13.12 49.41 42.76
C LEU A 32 -14.11 50.43 43.35
N ASP A 33 -15.26 49.99 43.85
CA ASP A 33 -16.25 50.87 44.45
C ASP A 33 -15.72 51.65 45.65
N GLN A 34 -14.91 51.01 46.50
CA GLN A 34 -14.25 51.68 47.62
C GLN A 34 -13.35 52.84 47.18
N TRP A 35 -12.84 52.81 45.94
CA TRP A 35 -11.92 53.81 45.41
C TRP A 35 -12.58 54.87 44.54
N THR A 36 -13.58 54.50 43.74
CA THR A 36 -14.21 55.40 42.76
C THR A 36 -15.52 56.00 43.27
N GLY A 37 -16.12 55.43 44.32
CA GLY A 37 -17.45 55.81 44.82
C GLY A 37 -18.58 55.59 43.80
N ARG A 38 -18.32 54.83 42.73
CA ARG A 38 -19.26 54.46 41.68
C ARG A 38 -18.88 53.09 41.12
N PHE A 39 -19.80 52.14 41.19
CA PHE A 39 -19.71 50.88 40.47
C PHE A 39 -19.88 51.08 38.96
N VAL A 40 -18.87 50.66 38.21
CA VAL A 40 -18.91 50.55 36.75
C VAL A 40 -18.76 49.07 36.47
N PHE A 41 -19.77 48.41 35.90
CA PHE A 41 -19.91 46.94 35.65
C PHE A 41 -18.84 46.33 34.72
N VAL A 42 -17.60 46.80 34.80
CA VAL A 42 -16.48 46.54 33.90
C VAL A 42 -15.82 45.20 34.24
N ALA A 43 -15.92 44.71 35.48
CA ALA A 43 -15.25 43.46 35.88
C ALA A 43 -16.07 42.23 35.48
N PHE A 44 -17.40 42.31 35.46
CA PHE A 44 -18.25 41.21 34.98
C PHE A 44 -18.14 40.96 33.47
N ALA A 45 -17.85 42.01 32.70
CA ALA A 45 -17.67 41.96 31.25
C ALA A 45 -16.66 40.88 30.77
N PRO A 46 -15.38 40.93 31.18
CA PRO A 46 -14.39 39.92 30.79
C PRO A 46 -14.71 38.54 31.42
N ALA A 47 -15.31 38.49 32.60
CA ALA A 47 -15.69 37.23 33.24
C ALA A 47 -16.74 36.45 32.42
N ILE A 48 -17.79 37.14 31.96
CA ILE A 48 -18.83 36.57 31.09
C ILE A 48 -18.23 36.12 29.75
N ALA A 49 -17.34 36.93 29.16
CA ALA A 49 -16.66 36.58 27.91
C ALA A 49 -15.76 35.34 28.06
N ILE A 50 -14.98 35.23 29.14
CA ILE A 50 -14.12 34.07 29.41
C ILE A 50 -14.96 32.80 29.64
N ALA A 51 -16.04 32.90 30.41
CA ALA A 51 -16.96 31.78 30.61
C ALA A 51 -17.63 31.32 29.31
N ALA A 52 -18.03 32.27 28.45
CA ALA A 52 -18.58 31.98 27.13
C ALA A 52 -17.55 31.29 26.22
N TRP A 53 -16.28 31.68 26.30
CA TRP A 53 -15.21 31.10 25.51
C TRP A 53 -14.83 29.68 25.95
N LEU A 54 -14.78 29.42 27.26
CA LEU A 54 -14.34 28.13 27.80
C LEU A 54 -15.45 27.09 27.82
N GLY A 55 -16.66 27.47 28.27
CA GLY A 55 -17.76 26.53 28.51
C GLY A 55 -18.99 26.75 27.64
N GLY A 56 -18.97 27.76 26.75
CA GLY A 56 -20.08 28.08 25.85
C GLY A 56 -21.19 28.91 26.53
N ALA A 57 -22.35 28.99 25.86
CA ALA A 57 -23.42 29.90 26.25
C ALA A 57 -24.07 29.59 27.63
N ALA A 58 -24.11 28.33 28.04
CA ALA A 58 -24.77 27.91 29.28
C ALA A 58 -24.10 28.47 30.56
N PRO A 59 -22.78 28.30 30.79
CA PRO A 59 -22.12 28.90 31.95
C PRO A 59 -22.08 30.42 31.88
N ALA A 60 -21.95 31.01 30.68
CA ALA A 60 -22.01 32.47 30.53
C ALA A 60 -23.38 33.05 30.94
N PHE A 61 -24.47 32.37 30.59
CA PHE A 61 -25.82 32.78 31.00
C PHE A 61 -26.02 32.72 32.53
N VAL A 62 -25.47 31.69 33.17
CA VAL A 62 -25.45 31.58 34.64
C VAL A 62 -24.70 32.75 35.27
N LEU A 63 -23.57 33.15 34.69
CA LEU A 63 -22.81 34.32 35.15
C LEU A 63 -23.57 35.63 34.96
N ILE A 64 -24.25 35.81 33.82
CA ILE A 64 -25.11 36.99 33.58
C ILE A 64 -26.20 37.09 34.65
N LEU A 65 -26.84 35.97 35.01
CA LEU A 65 -27.87 35.92 36.05
C LEU A 65 -27.29 36.17 37.44
N LEU A 66 -26.14 35.58 37.77
CA LEU A 66 -25.44 35.81 39.04
C LEU A 66 -24.97 37.26 39.17
N SER A 67 -24.48 37.88 38.09
CA SER A 67 -24.13 39.31 38.03
C SER A 67 -25.35 40.19 38.28
N ALA A 68 -26.52 39.84 37.72
CA ALA A 68 -27.75 40.57 37.97
C ALA A 68 -28.23 40.45 39.43
N ILE A 69 -28.14 39.25 40.03
CA ILE A 69 -28.49 39.02 41.44
C ILE A 69 -27.50 39.72 42.39
N ALA A 70 -26.20 39.67 42.08
CA ALA A 70 -25.19 40.38 42.85
C ALA A 70 -25.39 41.90 42.76
N ALA A 71 -25.74 42.40 41.57
CA ALA A 71 -26.06 43.80 41.39
C ALA A 71 -27.25 44.24 42.25
N ASP A 72 -28.31 43.43 42.35
CA ASP A 72 -29.45 43.69 43.22
C ASP A 72 -29.07 43.80 44.69
N TYR A 73 -28.35 42.79 45.18
CA TYR A 73 -28.04 42.66 46.59
C TYR A 73 -27.06 43.74 47.07
N PHE A 74 -26.07 44.10 46.24
CA PHE A 74 -25.01 45.03 46.62
C PHE A 74 -25.23 46.49 46.14
N LEU A 75 -25.94 46.75 45.03
CA LEU A 75 -26.17 48.12 44.53
C LEU A 75 -27.50 48.74 44.97
N PHE A 76 -28.61 48.01 44.87
CA PHE A 76 -29.96 48.58 45.06
C PHE A 76 -30.53 48.28 46.46
N GLY A 77 -29.99 47.26 47.14
CA GLY A 77 -30.50 46.77 48.42
C GLY A 77 -31.43 45.57 48.23
N PRO A 78 -31.49 44.64 49.20
CA PRO A 78 -32.10 43.33 48.99
C PRO A 78 -33.57 43.43 48.55
N GLY A 79 -33.88 42.93 47.34
CA GLY A 79 -35.25 42.79 46.85
C GLY A 79 -35.79 43.94 45.98
N GLN A 80 -34.92 44.80 45.41
CA GLN A 80 -35.33 45.90 44.55
C GLN A 80 -35.33 45.58 43.04
N LEU A 81 -34.81 44.42 42.63
CA LEU A 81 -34.69 43.95 41.23
C LEU A 81 -36.00 43.98 40.44
N LEU A 82 -37.14 43.89 41.14
CA LEU A 82 -38.50 43.90 40.56
C LEU A 82 -39.31 45.14 40.96
N ARG A 83 -38.71 46.08 41.71
CA ARG A 83 -39.32 47.34 42.16
C ARG A 83 -38.47 48.50 41.63
N PHE A 84 -38.60 48.78 40.33
CA PHE A 84 -37.88 49.86 39.68
C PHE A 84 -38.34 51.23 40.21
N GLY A 85 -37.40 52.03 40.72
CA GLY A 85 -37.68 53.41 41.17
C GLY A 85 -37.80 54.38 40.00
N SER A 86 -37.19 54.05 38.86
CA SER A 86 -37.22 54.84 37.62
C SER A 86 -37.24 53.94 36.37
N GLY A 87 -37.85 54.42 35.28
CA GLY A 87 -37.83 53.70 33.99
C GLY A 87 -36.43 53.55 33.39
N VAL A 88 -35.47 54.36 33.85
CA VAL A 88 -34.06 54.34 33.42
C VAL A 88 -33.32 53.12 33.99
N GLU A 89 -33.59 52.73 35.24
CA GLU A 89 -33.00 51.54 35.87
C GLU A 89 -33.45 50.24 35.17
N ALA A 90 -34.75 50.14 34.86
CA ALA A 90 -35.29 49.01 34.13
C ALA A 90 -34.67 48.89 32.72
N ALA A 91 -34.51 50.03 32.03
CA ALA A 91 -33.87 50.06 30.72
C ALA A 91 -32.38 49.67 30.79
N ALA A 92 -31.65 50.13 31.82
CA ALA A 92 -30.24 49.80 32.00
C ALA A 92 -30.03 48.29 32.25
N LEU A 93 -30.86 47.67 33.10
CA LEU A 93 -30.80 46.23 33.35
C LEU A 93 -31.15 45.42 32.09
N ALA A 94 -32.18 45.83 31.35
CA ALA A 94 -32.55 45.17 30.09
C ALA A 94 -31.41 45.23 29.06
N VAL A 95 -30.76 46.40 28.91
CA VAL A 95 -29.60 46.57 28.02
C VAL A 95 -28.42 45.72 28.46
N PHE A 96 -28.17 45.61 29.77
CA PHE A 96 -27.12 44.76 30.33
C PHE A 96 -27.38 43.28 30.01
N LEU A 97 -28.56 42.76 30.37
CA LEU A 97 -28.91 41.34 30.17
C LEU A 97 -28.90 40.97 28.68
N ILE A 98 -29.54 41.79 27.84
CA ILE A 98 -29.62 41.52 26.40
C ILE A 98 -28.24 41.66 25.75
N GLY A 99 -27.52 42.74 26.04
CA GLY A 99 -26.18 42.99 25.50
C GLY A 99 -25.19 41.90 25.84
N TRP A 100 -25.11 41.49 27.11
CA TRP A 100 -24.20 40.43 27.54
C TRP A 100 -24.61 39.04 27.04
N THR A 101 -25.90 38.77 26.88
CA THR A 101 -26.35 37.51 26.26
C THR A 101 -25.91 37.44 24.79
N VAL A 102 -26.00 38.55 24.05
CA VAL A 102 -25.52 38.63 22.66
C VAL A 102 -24.00 38.42 22.59
N VAL A 103 -23.23 39.07 23.46
CA VAL A 103 -21.77 38.89 23.53
C VAL A 103 -21.40 37.45 23.89
N ALA A 104 -22.09 36.84 24.85
CA ALA A 104 -21.87 35.45 25.24
C ALA A 104 -22.18 34.46 24.09
N MET A 105 -23.25 34.71 23.33
CA MET A 105 -23.59 33.92 22.15
C MET A 105 -22.53 34.03 21.05
N ILE A 106 -22.07 35.25 20.72
CA ILE A 106 -21.05 35.47 19.69
C ILE A 106 -19.73 34.80 20.09
N THR A 107 -19.31 35.01 21.35
CA THR A 107 -18.05 34.49 21.89
C THR A 107 -18.06 32.95 21.95
N GLY A 108 -19.18 32.36 22.40
CA GLY A 108 -19.34 30.91 22.41
C GLY A 108 -19.43 30.30 21.00
N ALA A 109 -20.06 31.00 20.04
CA ALA A 109 -20.10 30.56 18.65
C ALA A 109 -18.72 30.62 17.98
N ALA A 110 -17.93 31.67 18.26
CA ALA A 110 -16.56 31.82 17.78
C ALA A 110 -15.65 30.73 18.35
N ALA A 111 -15.70 30.48 19.66
CA ALA A 111 -14.94 29.40 20.31
C ALA A 111 -15.28 28.02 19.72
N LYS A 112 -16.57 27.75 19.49
CA LYS A 112 -17.02 26.51 18.82
C LYS A 112 -16.47 26.40 17.39
N ARG A 113 -16.49 27.49 16.62
CA ARG A 113 -15.94 27.51 15.25
C ARG A 113 -14.44 27.20 15.23
N VAL A 114 -13.66 27.86 16.08
CA VAL A 114 -12.21 27.63 16.21
C VAL A 114 -11.91 26.19 16.62
N SER A 115 -12.70 25.62 17.54
CA SER A 115 -12.52 24.23 17.97
C SER A 115 -12.79 23.22 16.84
N ARG A 116 -13.80 23.48 16.01
CA ARG A 116 -14.15 22.64 14.84
C ARG A 116 -13.07 22.72 13.78
N GLU A 117 -12.64 23.93 13.40
CA GLU A 117 -11.57 24.12 12.43
C GLU A 117 -10.28 23.41 12.87
N ARG A 118 -9.97 23.44 14.17
CA ARG A 118 -8.80 22.73 14.71
C ARG A 118 -8.97 21.20 14.65
N GLN A 119 -10.16 20.68 14.89
CA GLN A 119 -10.47 19.26 14.74
C GLN A 119 -10.38 18.81 13.28
N ASP A 120 -10.95 19.59 12.36
CA ASP A 120 -10.92 19.30 10.93
C ASP A 120 -9.48 19.33 10.40
N LYS A 121 -8.68 20.32 10.82
CA LYS A 121 -7.26 20.40 10.47
C LYS A 121 -6.47 19.20 10.99
N LEU A 122 -6.67 18.80 12.24
CA LEU A 122 -6.02 17.61 12.81
C LEU A 122 -6.44 16.32 12.09
N ALA A 123 -7.72 16.20 11.68
CA ALA A 123 -8.20 15.07 10.90
C ALA A 123 -7.55 15.04 9.50
N ALA A 124 -7.49 16.18 8.81
CA ALA A 124 -6.82 16.31 7.52
C ALA A 124 -5.32 15.99 7.60
N GLU A 125 -4.63 16.48 8.64
CA GLU A 125 -3.22 16.18 8.90
C GLU A 125 -2.99 14.68 9.14
N ARG A 126 -3.88 13.99 9.85
CA ARG A 126 -3.79 12.53 10.05
C ARG A 126 -3.96 11.77 8.73
N VAL A 127 -4.97 12.12 7.94
CA VAL A 127 -5.21 11.51 6.63
C VAL A 127 -4.01 11.74 5.71
N ALA A 128 -3.47 12.96 5.67
CA ALA A 128 -2.29 13.29 4.88
C ALA A 128 -1.03 12.55 5.37
N ALA A 129 -0.80 12.46 6.68
CA ALA A 129 0.33 11.73 7.25
C ALA A 129 0.22 10.21 6.99
N GLN A 130 -0.99 9.66 7.02
CA GLN A 130 -1.24 8.27 6.66
C GLN A 130 -1.00 8.03 5.17
N ALA A 131 -1.53 8.90 4.30
CA ALA A 131 -1.27 8.84 2.86
C ALA A 131 0.23 8.98 2.53
N HIS A 132 0.94 9.88 3.21
CA HIS A 132 2.38 10.07 3.02
C HIS A 132 3.19 8.85 3.47
N ARG A 133 2.87 8.27 4.63
CA ARG A 133 3.51 7.04 5.11
C ARG A 133 3.28 5.88 4.15
N ILE A 134 2.05 5.70 3.65
CA ILE A 134 1.74 4.72 2.62
C ILE A 134 2.56 4.98 1.36
N ALA A 135 2.61 6.23 0.87
CA ALA A 135 3.36 6.59 -0.33
C ALA A 135 4.87 6.34 -0.20
N GLN A 136 5.50 6.68 0.94
CA GLN A 136 6.92 6.43 1.20
C GLN A 136 7.24 4.92 1.25
N SER A 137 6.38 4.14 1.89
CA SER A 137 6.54 2.69 1.99
C SER A 137 6.31 1.98 0.66
N THR A 138 5.33 2.44 -0.12
CA THR A 138 5.11 2.00 -1.51
C THR A 138 6.28 2.39 -2.41
N ALA A 139 6.96 3.51 -2.15
CA ALA A 139 8.16 3.89 -2.91
C ALA A 139 9.38 3.02 -2.57
N ALA A 140 9.57 2.64 -1.30
CA ALA A 140 10.67 1.76 -0.87
C ALA A 140 10.51 0.34 -1.44
N LEU A 141 9.32 -0.25 -1.32
CA LEU A 141 8.98 -1.48 -2.05
C LEU A 141 8.92 -1.24 -3.56
N GLY A 142 8.67 0.00 -3.96
CA GLY A 142 8.56 0.49 -5.32
C GLY A 142 9.81 0.26 -6.18
N GLN A 143 10.99 0.31 -5.55
CA GLN A 143 12.29 0.14 -6.21
C GLN A 143 12.71 -1.32 -6.36
N VAL A 144 12.03 -2.23 -5.67
CA VAL A 144 12.34 -3.65 -5.69
C VAL A 144 12.03 -4.24 -7.06
N ARG A 145 13.06 -4.84 -7.68
CA ARG A 145 12.97 -5.37 -9.06
C ARG A 145 12.75 -6.86 -9.11
N THR A 146 13.07 -7.59 -8.04
CA THR A 146 12.95 -9.05 -8.00
C THR A 146 12.03 -9.51 -6.88
N SER A 147 11.41 -10.67 -7.06
CA SER A 147 10.62 -11.31 -6.01
C SER A 147 11.45 -11.59 -4.75
N ALA A 148 12.70 -12.03 -4.90
CA ALA A 148 13.62 -12.28 -3.77
C ALA A 148 13.88 -11.02 -2.91
N GLU A 149 14.17 -9.88 -3.53
CA GLU A 149 14.33 -8.60 -2.82
C GLU A 149 13.03 -8.18 -2.09
N ALA A 150 11.87 -8.46 -2.68
CA ALA A 150 10.58 -8.09 -2.09
C ALA A 150 10.30 -8.92 -0.84
N ILE A 151 10.59 -10.23 -0.90
CA ILE A 151 10.50 -11.17 0.21
C ILE A 151 11.46 -10.76 1.33
N ALA A 152 12.71 -10.45 0.99
CA ALA A 152 13.70 -10.02 1.96
C ALA A 152 13.27 -8.74 2.69
N ALA A 153 12.78 -7.73 1.96
CA ALA A 153 12.28 -6.50 2.55
C ALA A 153 11.03 -6.73 3.42
N ALA A 154 10.10 -7.56 2.95
CA ALA A 154 8.88 -7.90 3.68
C ALA A 154 9.15 -8.65 5.00
N LEU A 155 10.27 -9.36 5.11
CA LEU A 155 10.70 -9.99 6.36
C LEU A 155 11.46 -9.01 7.28
N HIS A 156 12.47 -8.32 6.78
CA HIS A 156 13.39 -7.54 7.63
C HIS A 156 12.74 -6.27 8.21
N GLU A 157 11.85 -5.60 7.46
CA GLU A 157 11.21 -4.37 7.94
C GLU A 157 10.33 -4.64 9.19
N PRO A 158 9.43 -5.66 9.20
CA PRO A 158 8.69 -6.02 10.39
C PRO A 158 9.54 -6.53 11.54
N LEU A 159 10.59 -7.32 11.27
CA LEU A 159 11.49 -7.80 12.33
C LEU A 159 12.10 -6.64 13.12
N HIS A 160 12.58 -5.61 12.41
CA HIS A 160 13.15 -4.42 13.03
C HIS A 160 12.10 -3.56 13.74
N TRP A 161 10.97 -3.26 13.07
CA TRP A 161 9.91 -2.42 13.63
C TRP A 161 9.27 -3.03 14.88
N LEU A 162 8.94 -4.32 14.81
CA LEU A 162 8.31 -5.05 15.89
C LEU A 162 9.32 -5.51 16.94
N ARG A 163 10.64 -5.41 16.70
CA ARG A 163 11.69 -5.95 17.58
C ARG A 163 11.49 -7.44 17.85
N ALA A 164 11.23 -8.20 16.78
CA ALA A 164 11.02 -9.64 16.86
C ALA A 164 12.34 -10.41 16.91
N GLY A 165 12.32 -11.58 17.53
CA GLY A 165 13.51 -12.43 17.70
C GLY A 165 13.78 -13.33 16.49
N ALA A 166 12.73 -13.67 15.73
CA ALA A 166 12.86 -14.47 14.52
C ALA A 166 11.68 -14.26 13.56
N GLY A 167 11.86 -14.68 12.33
CA GLY A 167 10.79 -14.72 11.35
C GLY A 167 11.17 -15.50 10.09
N VAL A 168 10.15 -15.89 9.36
CA VAL A 168 10.27 -16.68 8.13
C VAL A 168 9.25 -16.17 7.13
N PHE A 169 9.67 -16.03 5.87
CA PHE A 169 8.75 -15.86 4.76
C PHE A 169 8.64 -17.18 4.01
N PHE A 170 7.43 -17.75 4.01
CA PHE A 170 7.09 -18.96 3.28
C PHE A 170 6.40 -18.61 1.96
N LEU A 171 6.78 -19.28 0.88
CA LEU A 171 6.02 -19.30 -0.37
C LEU A 171 5.21 -20.57 -0.46
N LEU A 172 3.97 -20.47 -0.94
CA LEU A 172 3.16 -21.63 -1.28
C LEU A 172 3.53 -22.12 -2.68
N SER A 173 3.58 -23.43 -2.84
CA SER A 173 3.58 -24.07 -4.15
C SER A 173 2.29 -23.76 -4.94
N GLU A 174 2.32 -23.97 -6.25
CA GLU A 174 1.17 -23.71 -7.13
C GLU A 174 -0.07 -24.54 -6.74
N ASP A 175 0.14 -25.78 -6.29
CA ASP A 175 -0.89 -26.70 -5.78
C ASP A 175 -1.41 -26.31 -4.38
N ARG A 176 -0.75 -25.37 -3.68
CA ARG A 176 -1.04 -24.91 -2.32
C ARG A 176 -0.97 -25.99 -1.24
N LEU A 177 -0.28 -27.09 -1.52
CA LEU A 177 -0.10 -28.20 -0.59
C LEU A 177 1.24 -28.11 0.15
N ARG A 178 2.18 -27.30 -0.32
CA ARG A 178 3.52 -27.17 0.27
C ARG A 178 3.86 -25.73 0.57
N ILE A 179 4.58 -25.55 1.68
CA ILE A 179 5.26 -24.30 2.01
C ILE A 179 6.77 -24.48 1.86
N CYS A 180 7.41 -23.52 1.21
CA CYS A 180 8.85 -23.47 1.02
C CYS A 180 9.41 -22.23 1.72
N VAL A 181 10.51 -22.38 2.45
CA VAL A 181 11.25 -21.26 3.06
C VAL A 181 11.88 -20.43 1.95
N ALA A 182 11.35 -19.23 1.74
CA ALA A 182 11.89 -18.28 0.78
C ALA A 182 12.88 -17.31 1.42
N GLN A 183 12.70 -17.00 2.71
CA GLN A 183 13.65 -16.22 3.51
C GLN A 183 13.49 -16.57 4.98
N VAL A 184 14.58 -16.57 5.73
CA VAL A 184 14.59 -16.87 7.17
C VAL A 184 15.51 -15.92 7.93
N ALA A 185 15.12 -15.58 9.16
CA ALA A 185 15.98 -14.93 10.14
C ALA A 185 15.68 -15.45 11.55
N GLY A 186 16.72 -15.68 12.37
CA GLY A 186 16.57 -16.09 13.77
C GLY A 186 16.15 -17.55 14.01
N TYR A 187 16.03 -18.37 12.96
CA TYR A 187 15.76 -19.80 13.05
C TYR A 187 16.93 -20.65 12.55
N GLN A 188 17.00 -21.91 13.00
CA GLN A 188 17.92 -22.94 12.52
C GLN A 188 17.28 -23.76 11.39
N ILE A 189 16.79 -23.08 10.35
CA ILE A 189 16.25 -23.66 9.11
C ILE A 189 16.92 -22.98 7.92
N SER A 190 16.91 -23.63 6.76
CA SER A 190 17.59 -23.13 5.56
C SER A 190 16.59 -22.64 4.51
N GLU A 191 17.01 -21.67 3.70
CA GLU A 191 16.28 -21.32 2.47
C GLU A 191 16.17 -22.56 1.57
N GLY A 192 14.97 -22.78 1.02
CA GLY A 192 14.65 -23.96 0.22
C GLY A 192 14.09 -25.15 1.01
N ASP A 193 14.17 -25.15 2.34
CA ASP A 193 13.47 -26.15 3.16
C ASP A 193 11.97 -26.10 2.85
N SER A 194 11.31 -27.26 2.78
CA SER A 194 9.90 -27.33 2.45
C SER A 194 9.17 -28.41 3.24
N TRP A 195 7.89 -28.15 3.50
CA TRP A 195 7.00 -29.06 4.23
C TRP A 195 5.63 -29.12 3.57
N ASP A 196 5.01 -30.29 3.64
CA ASP A 196 3.60 -30.45 3.29
C ASP A 196 2.73 -29.77 4.35
N LEU A 197 1.78 -28.95 3.92
CA LEU A 197 0.89 -28.20 4.80
C LEU A 197 0.07 -29.13 5.70
N GLU A 198 -0.30 -30.30 5.18
CA GLU A 198 -1.02 -31.36 5.89
C GLU A 198 -0.26 -31.86 7.13
N THR A 199 1.07 -31.78 7.13
CA THR A 199 1.92 -32.17 8.28
C THR A 199 1.60 -31.35 9.52
N PHE A 200 1.12 -30.12 9.36
CA PHE A 200 0.74 -29.25 10.47
C PHE A 200 -0.72 -29.45 10.93
N GLY A 201 -1.51 -30.23 10.17
CA GLY A 201 -2.93 -30.46 10.41
C GLY A 201 -3.85 -29.32 9.98
N ASP A 202 -5.12 -29.65 9.76
CA ASP A 202 -6.19 -28.72 9.37
C ASP A 202 -6.49 -27.64 10.43
N GLY A 203 -6.17 -27.95 11.68
CA GLY A 203 -6.25 -27.05 12.82
C GLY A 203 -5.10 -26.06 12.92
N SER A 204 -4.07 -26.16 12.08
CA SER A 204 -2.90 -25.27 12.17
C SER A 204 -3.26 -23.79 11.96
N PRO A 205 -2.50 -22.86 12.57
CA PRO A 205 -2.70 -21.44 12.35
C PRO A 205 -2.44 -21.02 10.90
N PHE A 206 -1.63 -21.77 10.14
CA PHE A 206 -1.49 -21.58 8.68
C PHE A 206 -2.80 -21.91 7.95
N ALA A 207 -3.40 -23.06 8.23
CA ALA A 207 -4.65 -23.47 7.61
C ALA A 207 -5.80 -22.52 8.01
N GLU A 208 -5.86 -22.09 9.26
CA GLU A 208 -6.85 -21.10 9.71
C GLU A 208 -6.65 -19.74 9.04
N SER A 209 -5.42 -19.21 9.03
CA SER A 209 -5.09 -17.94 8.38
C SER A 209 -5.43 -17.97 6.89
N MET A 210 -5.17 -19.10 6.22
CA MET A 210 -5.52 -19.30 4.82
C MET A 210 -7.02 -19.31 4.58
N ARG A 211 -7.80 -20.00 5.43
CA ARG A 211 -9.27 -20.04 5.33
C ARG A 211 -9.90 -18.67 5.58
N ARG A 212 -9.41 -17.94 6.59
CA ARG A 212 -9.99 -16.65 7.00
C ARG A 212 -9.47 -15.47 6.19
N LEU A 213 -8.31 -15.60 5.54
CA LEU A 213 -7.56 -14.49 4.94
C LEU A 213 -7.25 -13.38 5.95
N THR A 214 -6.99 -13.77 7.21
CA THR A 214 -6.68 -12.85 8.30
C THR A 214 -5.42 -13.28 9.04
N PRO A 215 -4.65 -12.30 9.56
CA PRO A 215 -3.57 -12.58 10.50
C PRO A 215 -4.04 -13.41 11.70
N ILE A 216 -3.20 -14.36 12.13
CA ILE A 216 -3.34 -15.04 13.41
C ILE A 216 -2.31 -14.44 14.37
N VAL A 217 -2.78 -13.97 15.52
CA VAL A 217 -1.98 -13.27 16.52
C VAL A 217 -2.01 -14.08 17.80
N THR A 218 -0.83 -14.43 18.31
CA THR A 218 -0.64 -15.14 19.57
C THR A 218 0.20 -14.29 20.49
N ALA A 219 -0.38 -13.87 21.63
CA ALA A 219 0.28 -12.97 22.59
C ALA A 219 1.28 -13.68 23.52
N SER A 220 1.09 -14.98 23.76
CA SER A 220 1.94 -15.80 24.64
C SER A 220 1.75 -17.30 24.35
N ALA A 221 2.70 -18.14 24.77
CA ALA A 221 2.60 -19.59 24.56
C ALA A 221 1.40 -20.16 25.33
N GLN A 222 1.05 -19.54 26.47
CA GLN A 222 -0.11 -19.88 27.30
C GLN A 222 -1.45 -19.47 26.69
N SER A 223 -1.47 -18.44 25.84
CA SER A 223 -2.68 -17.97 25.16
C SER A 223 -2.91 -18.66 23.80
N ARG A 224 -2.02 -19.56 23.38
CA ARG A 224 -2.23 -20.40 22.20
C ARG A 224 -3.45 -21.27 22.40
N GLY A 225 -4.35 -21.27 21.42
CA GLY A 225 -5.51 -22.15 21.40
C GLY A 225 -5.09 -23.61 21.46
N ALA A 226 -5.87 -24.44 22.16
CA ALA A 226 -5.62 -25.88 22.27
C ALA A 226 -5.65 -26.57 20.89
N GLU A 227 -6.38 -25.99 19.94
CA GLU A 227 -6.42 -26.39 18.54
C GLU A 227 -5.06 -26.30 17.82
N TYR A 228 -4.14 -25.47 18.33
CA TYR A 228 -2.80 -25.29 17.76
C TYR A 228 -1.74 -26.17 18.43
N ALA A 229 -2.11 -27.09 19.32
CA ALA A 229 -1.16 -27.87 20.11
C ALA A 229 -0.24 -28.76 19.25
N GLU A 230 -0.78 -29.41 18.23
CA GLU A 230 0.00 -30.26 17.30
C GLU A 230 1.05 -29.42 16.55
N TRP A 231 0.62 -28.31 15.95
CA TRP A 231 1.51 -27.37 15.26
C TRP A 231 2.56 -26.74 16.18
N SER A 232 2.20 -26.39 17.42
CA SER A 232 3.09 -25.72 18.38
C SER A 232 4.26 -26.62 18.78
N ASN A 233 4.06 -27.93 18.82
CA ASN A 233 5.07 -28.91 19.21
C ASN A 233 5.88 -29.46 18.03
N ALA A 234 5.37 -29.34 16.80
CA ALA A 234 5.96 -29.95 15.61
C ALA A 234 7.06 -29.11 14.93
N GLY A 235 7.12 -27.80 15.20
CA GLY A 235 7.96 -26.88 14.42
C GLY A 235 9.14 -26.23 15.17
N PRO A 236 10.04 -25.56 14.43
CA PRO A 236 11.18 -24.82 14.99
C PRO A 236 10.77 -23.63 15.88
N TRP A 237 9.49 -23.24 15.87
CA TRP A 237 8.88 -22.17 16.68
C TRP A 237 8.41 -22.62 18.07
N ARG A 238 8.61 -23.90 18.45
CA ARG A 238 8.14 -24.46 19.72
C ARG A 238 8.57 -23.66 20.96
N ASP A 239 9.77 -23.09 20.92
CA ASP A 239 10.40 -22.38 22.03
C ASP A 239 10.08 -20.87 22.02
N ARG A 240 9.18 -20.41 21.14
CA ARG A 240 8.76 -19.01 21.03
C ARG A 240 7.56 -18.72 21.90
N GLU A 241 7.55 -17.56 22.53
CA GLU A 241 6.49 -17.14 23.45
C GLU A 241 5.34 -16.43 22.73
N ALA A 242 5.61 -15.50 21.81
CA ALA A 242 4.55 -14.85 21.04
C ALA A 242 4.82 -15.00 19.53
N GLY A 243 3.77 -14.88 18.71
CA GLY A 243 3.89 -15.13 17.28
C GLY A 243 2.79 -14.50 16.45
N LEU A 244 3.14 -14.19 15.21
CA LEU A 244 2.27 -13.65 14.17
C LEU A 244 2.37 -14.56 12.95
N ILE A 245 1.23 -14.97 12.42
CA ILE A 245 1.14 -15.68 11.13
C ILE A 245 0.30 -14.83 10.20
N LEU A 246 0.96 -14.28 9.19
CA LEU A 246 0.41 -13.26 8.32
C LEU A 246 0.20 -13.84 6.91
N PRO A 247 -1.04 -13.93 6.41
CA PRO A 247 -1.29 -14.46 5.08
C PRO A 247 -0.96 -13.39 4.05
N ILE A 248 -0.11 -13.73 3.08
CA ILE A 248 0.18 -12.85 1.95
C ILE A 248 -0.70 -13.30 0.79
N ALA A 249 -1.72 -12.49 0.47
CA ALA A 249 -2.74 -12.85 -0.51
C ALA A 249 -2.81 -11.87 -1.67
N ILE A 250 -2.77 -12.40 -2.90
CA ILE A 250 -2.98 -11.67 -4.14
C ILE A 250 -4.35 -12.07 -4.66
N GLU A 251 -5.24 -11.11 -4.92
CA GLU A 251 -6.60 -11.37 -5.43
C GLU A 251 -7.37 -12.44 -4.63
N ARG A 252 -7.28 -12.38 -3.29
CA ARG A 252 -7.87 -13.36 -2.34
C ARG A 252 -7.27 -14.77 -2.39
N ARG A 253 -6.20 -14.99 -3.15
CA ARG A 253 -5.42 -16.23 -3.15
C ARG A 253 -4.18 -16.05 -2.27
N VAL A 254 -4.07 -16.84 -1.21
CA VAL A 254 -2.83 -16.89 -0.41
C VAL A 254 -1.71 -17.47 -1.26
N VAL A 255 -0.61 -16.74 -1.35
CA VAL A 255 0.60 -17.11 -2.11
C VAL A 255 1.78 -17.39 -1.20
N GLY A 256 1.66 -17.06 0.09
CA GLY A 256 2.70 -17.25 1.08
C GLY A 256 2.25 -16.85 2.47
N PHE A 257 3.12 -17.08 3.45
CA PHE A 257 2.93 -16.63 4.83
C PHE A 257 4.17 -15.90 5.31
N LEU A 258 3.97 -14.81 6.04
CA LEU A 258 5.01 -14.17 6.82
C LEU A 258 4.79 -14.54 8.28
N GLN A 259 5.71 -15.34 8.84
CA GLN A 259 5.73 -15.70 10.24
C GLN A 259 6.74 -14.81 10.98
N ILE A 260 6.34 -14.26 12.12
CA ILE A 260 7.18 -13.42 12.98
C ILE A 260 6.98 -13.87 14.42
N ASP A 261 8.06 -14.20 15.11
CA ASP A 261 8.01 -14.74 16.46
C ASP A 261 8.89 -13.95 17.45
N PHE A 262 8.48 -14.00 18.72
CA PHE A 262 9.08 -13.27 19.82
C PHE A 262 9.51 -14.23 20.94
N ASP A 263 10.61 -13.90 21.60
CA ASP A 263 11.18 -14.69 22.69
C ASP A 263 10.47 -14.43 24.04
N THR A 264 9.64 -13.40 24.12
CA THR A 264 8.86 -13.08 25.32
C THR A 264 7.38 -12.86 24.98
N PRO A 265 6.47 -13.07 25.93
CA PRO A 265 5.07 -12.68 25.78
C PRO A 265 4.95 -11.20 25.42
N ARG A 266 3.98 -10.87 24.56
CA ARG A 266 3.77 -9.52 24.07
C ARG A 266 2.29 -9.21 23.89
N GLU A 267 1.86 -8.07 24.41
CA GLU A 267 0.59 -7.47 24.04
C GLU A 267 0.74 -6.67 22.74
N PHE A 268 -0.23 -6.84 21.83
CA PHE A 268 -0.27 -6.13 20.55
C PHE A 268 -1.21 -4.94 20.64
N THR A 269 -0.69 -3.76 20.33
CA THR A 269 -1.43 -2.49 20.37
C THR A 269 -2.29 -2.31 19.12
N VAL A 270 -3.20 -1.33 19.11
CA VAL A 270 -3.99 -0.96 17.92
C VAL A 270 -3.05 -0.60 16.74
N ASP A 271 -1.97 0.12 17.03
CA ASP A 271 -0.97 0.50 16.03
C ASP A 271 -0.24 -0.73 15.47
N ASP A 272 0.04 -1.76 16.29
CA ASP A 272 0.61 -3.03 15.82
C ASP A 272 -0.35 -3.74 14.86
N HIS A 273 -1.64 -3.78 15.18
CA HIS A 273 -2.65 -4.39 14.30
C HIS A 273 -2.78 -3.65 12.97
N GLU A 274 -2.80 -2.31 12.98
CA GLU A 274 -2.80 -1.51 11.74
C GLU A 274 -1.54 -1.76 10.89
N TYR A 275 -0.38 -1.84 11.54
CA TYR A 275 0.89 -2.16 10.87
C TYR A 275 0.88 -3.56 10.24
N ILE A 276 0.40 -4.57 10.99
CA ILE A 276 0.27 -5.96 10.52
C ILE A 276 -0.61 -6.05 9.26
N HIS A 277 -1.76 -5.37 9.23
CA HIS A 277 -2.61 -5.36 8.04
C HIS A 277 -1.96 -4.63 6.86
N SER A 278 -1.24 -3.54 7.14
CA SER A 278 -0.50 -2.79 6.13
C SER A 278 0.59 -3.62 5.46
N ILE A 279 1.42 -4.33 6.24
CA ILE A 279 2.53 -5.12 5.68
C ILE A 279 2.03 -6.28 4.80
N CYS A 280 0.94 -6.96 5.19
CA CYS A 280 0.36 -8.03 4.37
C CYS A 280 -0.02 -7.53 2.97
N SER A 281 -0.72 -6.39 2.92
CA SER A 281 -1.17 -5.78 1.67
C SER A 281 0.01 -5.30 0.82
N ARG A 282 1.01 -4.69 1.46
CA ARG A 282 2.21 -4.17 0.80
C ARG A 282 3.09 -5.28 0.22
N ALA A 283 3.33 -6.34 0.99
CA ALA A 283 4.08 -7.51 0.53
C ALA A 283 3.37 -8.19 -0.65
N ALA A 284 2.05 -8.37 -0.58
CA ALA A 284 1.28 -8.93 -1.69
C ALA A 284 1.37 -8.09 -2.96
N GLN A 285 1.26 -6.76 -2.85
CA GLN A 285 1.40 -5.85 -3.99
C GLN A 285 2.80 -5.88 -4.61
N ALA A 286 3.84 -5.88 -3.77
CA ALA A 286 5.22 -5.94 -4.22
C ALA A 286 5.49 -7.26 -4.98
N LEU A 287 5.05 -8.39 -4.42
CA LEU A 287 5.18 -9.71 -5.05
C LEU A 287 4.41 -9.82 -6.37
N ASN A 288 3.15 -9.35 -6.39
CA ASN A 288 2.34 -9.39 -7.60
C ASN A 288 3.04 -8.64 -8.75
N ARG A 289 3.59 -7.47 -8.43
CA ARG A 289 4.28 -6.64 -9.41
C ARG A 289 5.60 -7.27 -9.87
N THR A 290 6.42 -7.80 -8.97
CA THR A 290 7.70 -8.41 -9.34
C THR A 290 7.50 -9.69 -10.13
N TRP A 291 6.53 -10.54 -9.76
CA TRP A 291 6.17 -11.72 -10.55
C TRP A 291 5.63 -11.38 -11.93
N TRP A 292 4.78 -10.35 -12.04
CA TRP A 292 4.34 -9.86 -13.34
C TRP A 292 5.53 -9.46 -14.21
N HIS A 293 6.44 -8.65 -13.65
CA HIS A 293 7.63 -8.20 -14.36
C HIS A 293 8.53 -9.37 -14.78
N GLU A 294 8.83 -10.31 -13.88
CA GLU A 294 9.63 -11.50 -14.18
C GLU A 294 8.96 -12.40 -15.22
N SER A 295 7.63 -12.52 -15.21
CA SER A 295 6.89 -13.32 -16.21
C SER A 295 7.01 -12.72 -17.60
N VAL A 296 6.95 -11.39 -17.70
CA VAL A 296 7.11 -10.66 -18.97
C VAL A 296 8.54 -10.80 -19.48
N GLU A 297 9.55 -10.65 -18.62
CA GLU A 297 10.95 -10.82 -18.99
C GLU A 297 11.25 -12.25 -19.43
N ARG A 298 10.70 -13.27 -18.74
CA ARG A 298 10.82 -14.67 -19.16
C ARG A 298 10.18 -14.91 -20.52
N ALA A 299 8.94 -14.45 -20.73
CA ALA A 299 8.26 -14.60 -22.02
C ALA A 299 9.01 -13.91 -23.17
N ARG A 300 9.63 -12.75 -22.90
CA ARG A 300 10.46 -12.05 -23.86
C ARG A 300 11.73 -12.83 -24.21
N ALA A 301 12.45 -13.33 -23.22
CA ALA A 301 13.66 -14.13 -23.43
C ALA A 301 13.36 -15.42 -24.23
N ASP A 302 12.24 -16.07 -23.94
CA ASP A 302 11.79 -17.26 -24.67
C ASP A 302 11.45 -16.92 -26.13
N ALA A 303 10.74 -15.82 -26.37
CA ALA A 303 10.41 -15.34 -27.71
C ALA A 303 11.66 -14.97 -28.53
N GLU A 304 12.63 -14.30 -27.91
CA GLU A 304 13.91 -13.96 -28.53
C GLU A 304 14.71 -15.23 -28.90
N THR A 305 14.70 -16.23 -28.02
CA THR A 305 15.35 -17.53 -28.26
C THR A 305 14.69 -18.30 -29.41
N LEU A 306 13.36 -18.33 -29.45
CA LEU A 306 12.61 -18.96 -30.54
C LEU A 306 12.84 -18.24 -31.87
N LYS A 307 12.84 -16.91 -31.87
CA LYS A 307 13.14 -16.11 -33.07
C LYS A 307 14.55 -16.39 -33.59
N ALA A 308 15.55 -16.41 -32.72
CA ALA A 308 16.93 -16.72 -33.10
C ALA A 308 17.07 -18.11 -33.74
N ARG A 309 16.35 -19.12 -33.21
CA ARG A 309 16.31 -20.46 -33.82
C ARG A 309 15.65 -20.47 -35.20
N ALA A 310 14.53 -19.76 -35.35
CA ALA A 310 13.83 -19.66 -36.63
C ALA A 310 14.68 -18.93 -37.69
N ASP A 311 15.39 -17.87 -37.32
CA ASP A 311 16.27 -17.13 -38.22
C ASP A 311 17.42 -18.01 -38.73
N LEU A 312 18.02 -18.84 -37.85
CA LEU A 312 19.05 -19.82 -38.25
C LEU A 312 18.49 -20.87 -39.21
N GLU A 313 17.32 -21.44 -38.93
CA GLU A 313 16.68 -22.42 -39.82
C GLU A 313 16.36 -21.81 -41.20
N LEU A 314 15.93 -20.54 -41.23
CA LEU A 314 15.65 -19.83 -42.47
C LEU A 314 16.93 -19.63 -43.30
N ILE A 315 18.05 -19.28 -42.66
CA ILE A 315 19.36 -19.15 -43.32
C ILE A 315 19.82 -20.50 -43.89
N GLU A 316 19.65 -21.60 -43.16
CA GLU A 316 19.99 -22.93 -43.65
C GLU A 316 19.11 -23.37 -44.82
N ARG A 317 17.80 -23.12 -44.75
CA ARG A 317 16.87 -23.37 -45.87
C ARG A 317 17.23 -22.56 -47.10
N GLN A 318 17.57 -21.28 -46.95
CA GLN A 318 18.02 -20.45 -48.07
C GLN A 318 19.32 -20.98 -48.68
N ARG A 319 20.29 -21.40 -47.87
CA ARG A 319 21.55 -21.98 -48.37
C ARG A 319 21.32 -23.28 -49.13
N THR A 320 20.48 -24.17 -48.60
CA THR A 320 20.15 -25.44 -49.28
C THR A 320 19.39 -25.20 -50.58
N GLU A 321 18.46 -24.24 -50.61
CA GLU A 321 17.75 -23.86 -51.83
C GLU A 321 18.69 -23.28 -52.89
N VAL A 322 19.59 -22.37 -52.51
CA VAL A 322 20.60 -21.80 -53.43
C VAL A 322 21.52 -22.90 -53.97
N ALA A 323 21.98 -23.81 -53.11
CA ALA A 323 22.80 -24.96 -53.51
C ALA A 323 22.05 -25.88 -54.48
N LEU A 324 20.76 -26.14 -54.23
CA LEU A 324 19.90 -26.94 -55.10
C LEU A 324 19.72 -26.29 -56.48
N ARG A 325 19.39 -24.99 -56.53
CA ARG A 325 19.26 -24.23 -57.79
C ARG A 325 20.57 -24.26 -58.60
N SER A 326 21.71 -24.10 -57.92
CA SER A 326 23.04 -24.20 -58.56
C SER A 326 23.31 -25.61 -59.11
N SER A 327 22.94 -26.64 -58.35
CA SER A 327 23.08 -28.04 -58.78
C SER A 327 22.20 -28.34 -59.99
N GLU A 328 20.94 -27.94 -59.96
CA GLU A 328 19.99 -28.13 -61.07
C GLU A 328 20.49 -27.45 -62.35
N THR A 329 20.99 -26.22 -62.25
CA THR A 329 21.56 -25.49 -63.39
C THR A 329 22.75 -26.25 -63.99
N ARG A 330 23.64 -26.80 -63.15
CA ARG A 330 24.77 -27.62 -63.60
C ARG A 330 24.32 -28.92 -64.27
N TYR A 331 23.34 -29.62 -63.69
CA TYR A 331 22.79 -30.84 -64.29
C TYR A 331 22.13 -30.58 -65.65
N ARG A 332 21.35 -29.50 -65.79
CA ARG A 332 20.75 -29.11 -67.08
C ARG A 332 21.82 -28.80 -68.14
N ALA A 333 22.88 -28.09 -67.76
CA ALA A 333 24.01 -27.82 -68.67
C ALA A 333 24.73 -29.11 -69.10
N LEU A 334 24.95 -30.04 -68.17
CA LEU A 334 25.57 -31.34 -68.46
C LEU A 334 24.67 -32.20 -69.38
N ALA A 335 23.37 -32.25 -69.12
CA ALA A 335 22.40 -32.95 -69.96
C ALA A 335 22.38 -32.37 -71.38
N THR A 336 22.39 -31.05 -71.52
CA THR A 336 22.45 -30.38 -72.83
C THR A 336 23.75 -30.74 -73.57
N ARG A 337 24.89 -30.76 -72.87
CA ARG A 337 26.18 -31.12 -73.45
C ARG A 337 26.24 -32.59 -73.90
N THR A 338 25.69 -33.50 -73.10
CA THR A 338 25.64 -34.94 -73.44
C THR A 338 24.74 -35.22 -74.62
N THR A 339 23.54 -34.62 -74.68
CA THR A 339 22.66 -34.72 -75.86
C THR A 339 23.34 -34.20 -77.13
N ARG A 340 24.07 -33.07 -77.04
CA ARG A 340 24.85 -32.54 -78.18
C ARG A 340 25.96 -33.48 -78.63
N LEU A 341 26.69 -34.09 -77.69
CA LEU A 341 27.73 -35.08 -78.01
C LEU A 341 27.12 -36.29 -78.71
N HIS A 342 26.00 -36.84 -78.22
CA HIS A 342 25.31 -37.95 -78.87
C HIS A 342 24.84 -37.60 -80.29
N ALA A 343 24.29 -36.40 -80.50
CA ALA A 343 23.89 -35.93 -81.83
C ALA A 343 25.09 -35.78 -82.79
N LEU A 344 26.22 -35.25 -82.31
CA LEU A 344 27.45 -35.17 -83.08
C LEU A 344 27.96 -36.55 -83.48
N THR A 345 28.02 -37.50 -82.54
CA THR A 345 28.44 -38.88 -82.83
C THR A 345 27.55 -39.52 -83.89
N ALA A 346 26.23 -39.36 -83.78
CA ALA A 346 25.28 -39.86 -84.79
C ALA A 346 25.54 -39.26 -86.18
N SER A 347 25.67 -37.93 -86.29
CA SER A 347 25.94 -37.25 -87.56
C SER A 347 27.27 -37.66 -88.19
N LEU A 348 28.33 -37.83 -87.37
CA LEU A 348 29.63 -38.33 -87.84
C LEU A 348 29.54 -39.79 -88.32
N SER A 349 28.76 -40.64 -87.64
CA SER A 349 28.56 -42.04 -88.05
C SER A 349 27.73 -42.20 -89.32
N GLU A 350 26.79 -41.29 -89.59
CA GLU A 350 25.98 -41.30 -90.83
C GLU A 350 26.73 -40.69 -92.05
N SER A 351 27.84 -40.00 -91.81
CA SER A 351 28.61 -39.33 -92.87
C SER A 351 29.43 -40.33 -93.70
N VAL A 352 29.06 -40.54 -94.97
CA VAL A 352 29.69 -41.54 -95.87
C VAL A 352 30.86 -40.95 -96.69
N SER A 353 31.22 -39.67 -96.51
CA SER A 353 32.33 -39.02 -97.22
C SER A 353 33.16 -38.09 -96.34
N VAL A 354 34.44 -37.92 -96.68
CA VAL A 354 35.38 -37.03 -95.97
C VAL A 354 34.89 -35.58 -95.93
N THR A 355 34.28 -35.11 -97.02
CA THR A 355 33.69 -33.77 -97.12
C THR A 355 32.44 -33.60 -96.24
N ALA A 356 31.61 -34.65 -96.10
CA ALA A 356 30.45 -34.62 -95.20
C ALA A 356 30.87 -34.56 -93.72
N VAL A 357 31.92 -35.31 -93.34
CA VAL A 357 32.51 -35.26 -91.99
C VAL A 357 33.05 -33.86 -91.68
N ALA A 358 33.81 -33.27 -92.60
CA ALA A 358 34.36 -31.92 -92.40
C ALA A 358 33.24 -30.88 -92.18
N LYS A 359 32.16 -30.95 -92.98
CA LYS A 359 31.01 -30.06 -92.85
C LYS A 359 30.29 -30.23 -91.50
N ALA A 360 30.06 -31.47 -91.06
CA ALA A 360 29.46 -31.77 -89.76
C ALA A 360 30.32 -31.25 -88.58
N ILE A 361 31.65 -31.31 -88.69
CA ILE A 361 32.57 -30.76 -87.68
C ILE A 361 32.47 -29.24 -87.62
N VAL A 362 32.49 -28.54 -88.77
CA VAL A 362 32.40 -27.07 -88.82
C VAL A 362 31.06 -26.58 -88.29
N GLU A 363 29.96 -27.23 -88.67
CA GLU A 363 28.62 -26.86 -88.22
C GLU A 363 28.48 -27.01 -86.70
N GLN A 364 29.05 -28.08 -86.13
CA GLN A 364 29.02 -28.28 -84.68
C GLN A 364 30.00 -27.40 -83.91
N ALA A 365 31.17 -27.10 -84.48
CA ALA A 365 32.09 -26.11 -83.92
C ALA A 365 31.44 -24.72 -83.83
N ARG A 366 30.65 -24.35 -84.84
CA ARG A 366 29.83 -23.12 -84.83
C ARG A 366 28.88 -23.07 -83.64
N ILE A 367 28.12 -24.15 -83.41
CA ILE A 367 27.13 -24.23 -82.33
C ILE A 367 27.78 -24.23 -80.95
N VAL A 368 28.98 -24.79 -80.80
CA VAL A 368 29.72 -24.83 -79.52
C VAL A 368 30.32 -23.47 -79.15
N VAL A 369 30.85 -22.74 -80.14
CA VAL A 369 31.50 -21.44 -79.91
C VAL A 369 30.49 -20.27 -79.96
N GLY A 370 29.26 -20.52 -80.41
CA GLY A 370 28.24 -19.49 -80.57
C GLY A 370 28.50 -18.55 -81.75
N ALA A 371 29.25 -19.03 -82.76
CA ALA A 371 29.62 -18.25 -83.94
C ALA A 371 28.49 -18.28 -84.99
N ALA A 372 28.23 -17.13 -85.62
CA ALA A 372 27.21 -16.99 -86.66
C ALA A 372 27.67 -17.52 -88.03
N GLU A 373 28.98 -17.50 -88.31
CA GLU A 373 29.59 -17.96 -89.58
C GLU A 373 30.85 -18.80 -89.33
N GLY A 374 31.12 -19.72 -90.25
CA GLY A 374 32.28 -20.60 -90.25
C GLY A 374 32.44 -21.24 -91.63
N GLU A 375 33.63 -21.11 -92.22
CA GLU A 375 34.00 -21.68 -93.52
C GLU A 375 34.89 -22.92 -93.36
N LEU A 376 34.84 -23.80 -94.37
CA LEU A 376 35.56 -25.07 -94.45
C LEU A 376 37.01 -24.92 -94.91
#